data_AF-A0A158D3D2-F1
#
_entry.id   AF-A0A158D3D2-F1
#
_cell.length_a   1.000
_cell.length_b   1.000
_cell.length_c   1.000
_cell.angle_alpha   90.00
_cell.angle_beta   90.00
_cell.angle_gamma   90.00
#
_symmetry.space_group_name_H-M   'P 1'
#
loop_
_entity.id
_entity.type
_entity.pdbx_description
1 polymer ?
#
loop_
_entity_poly.entity_id
_entity_poly.type
_entity_poly.pdbx_seq_one_letter_code
_entity_poly.pdbx_strand_id
1 'polypeptide(L)'
;MRHRPLQKLVKGGLMRGVEVTVTLDSTRFAGDGDLDMFGGMLNRFLGLYAALNLYTKLVVVSQPSGKHIEWPETKGEGAPF
;
A
#
# COMPACT_ATOMS: atom_id res chain seq x y z
N MET A 1 -10.57 0.36 -6.48
CA MET A 1 -9.60 -0.23 -5.53
C MET A 1 -9.60 -1.74 -5.72
N ARG A 2 -8.43 -2.36 -5.87
CA ARG A 2 -8.29 -3.82 -6.01
C ARG A 2 -7.38 -4.33 -4.90
N HIS A 3 -7.69 -5.51 -4.36
CA HIS A 3 -6.80 -6.20 -3.43
C HIS A 3 -6.37 -7.56 -4.01
N ARG A 4 -5.10 -7.93 -3.82
CA ARG A 4 -4.54 -9.22 -4.25
C ARG A 4 -3.79 -9.87 -3.09
N PRO A 5 -4.11 -11.13 -2.71
CA PRO A 5 -3.32 -11.85 -1.73
C PRO A 5 -1.88 -12.05 -2.19
N LEU A 6 -0.92 -11.87 -1.27
CA LEU A 6 0.50 -12.12 -1.49
C LEU A 6 1.01 -13.18 -0.49
N GLN A 7 2.04 -13.89 -0.90
CA GLN A 7 2.77 -14.82 -0.05
C GLN A 7 4.26 -14.78 -0.39
N LYS A 8 5.10 -14.87 0.63
CA LYS A 8 6.55 -15.00 0.46
C LYS A 8 7.18 -15.81 1.58
N LEU A 9 8.29 -16.47 1.27
CA LEU A 9 9.10 -17.17 2.26
C LEU A 9 10.13 -16.21 2.86
N VAL A 10 10.15 -16.10 4.19
CA VAL A 10 11.12 -15.28 4.93
C VAL A 10 11.72 -16.14 6.03
N LYS A 11 13.04 -16.40 5.95
CA LYS A 11 13.78 -17.21 6.92
C LYS A 11 13.13 -18.58 7.22
N GLY A 12 12.61 -19.25 6.19
CA GLY A 12 11.94 -20.55 6.31
C GLY A 12 10.47 -20.49 6.78
N GLY A 13 9.95 -19.32 7.14
CA GLY A 13 8.55 -19.11 7.46
C GLY A 13 7.74 -18.58 6.28
N LEU A 14 6.49 -19.02 6.13
CA LEU A 14 5.55 -18.44 5.16
C LEU A 14 4.94 -17.16 5.74
N MET A 15 5.21 -16.03 5.08
CA MET A 15 4.61 -14.75 5.41
C MET A 15 3.50 -14.43 4.40
N ARG A 16 2.33 -14.06 4.91
CA ARG A 16 1.17 -13.66 4.10
C ARG A 16 1.10 -12.15 4.03
N GLY A 17 0.58 -11.63 2.92
CA GLY A 17 0.34 -10.20 2.77
C GLY A 17 -0.80 -9.90 1.82
N VAL A 18 -1.06 -8.62 1.64
CA VAL A 18 -2.07 -8.11 0.71
C VAL A 18 -1.49 -6.94 -0.07
N GLU A 19 -1.58 -7.01 -1.39
CA GLU A 19 -1.34 -5.88 -2.27
C GLU A 19 -2.65 -5.11 -2.42
N VAL A 20 -2.60 -3.81 -2.17
CA VAL A 20 -3.71 -2.89 -2.36
C VAL A 20 -3.35 -1.97 -3.51
N THR A 21 -4.10 -2.05 -4.59
CA THR A 21 -3.95 -1.18 -5.76
C THR A 21 -5.05 -0.12 -5.76
N VAL A 22 -4.63 1.15 -5.76
CA VAL A 22 -5.50 2.32 -5.80
C VAL A 22 -5.21 3.11 -7.06
N THR A 23 -6.25 3.47 -7.80
CA THR A 23 -6.13 4.35 -8.96
C THR A 23 -6.50 5.75 -8.52
N LEU A 24 -5.62 6.72 -8.75
CA LEU A 24 -5.81 8.12 -8.37
C LEU A 24 -5.68 9.01 -9.60
N ASP A 25 -6.52 10.03 -9.69
CA ASP A 25 -6.42 11.08 -10.70
C ASP A 25 -5.40 12.12 -10.23
N SER A 26 -4.22 12.16 -10.85
CA SER A 26 -3.14 13.08 -10.46
C SER A 26 -3.47 14.53 -10.75
N THR A 27 -4.45 14.81 -11.60
CA THR A 27 -4.88 16.19 -11.89
C THR A 27 -5.61 16.85 -10.70
N ARG A 28 -6.00 16.05 -9.70
CA ARG A 28 -6.63 16.51 -8.45
C ARG A 28 -5.64 16.82 -7.34
N PHE A 29 -4.35 16.58 -7.55
CA PHE A 29 -3.28 16.84 -6.58
C PHE A 29 -2.47 18.07 -7.01
N ALA A 30 -1.84 18.74 -6.05
CA ALA A 30 -1.02 19.92 -6.34
C ALA A 30 0.28 19.61 -7.13
N GLY A 31 0.64 18.32 -7.22
CA GLY A 31 1.76 17.79 -8.00
C GLY A 31 2.17 16.41 -7.49
N ASP A 32 3.25 15.86 -8.07
CA ASP A 32 3.78 14.53 -7.71
C ASP A 32 4.10 14.40 -6.21
N GLY A 33 4.62 15.45 -5.58
CA GLY A 33 4.96 15.43 -4.15
C GLY A 33 3.73 15.30 -3.24
N ASP A 34 2.62 15.94 -3.59
CA ASP A 34 1.36 15.86 -2.85
C ASP A 34 0.73 14.46 -2.98
N LEU A 35 0.77 13.90 -4.20
CA LEU A 35 0.36 12.52 -4.45
C LEU A 35 1.21 11.51 -3.67
N ASP A 36 2.53 11.71 -3.62
CA ASP A 36 3.46 10.84 -2.90
C ASP A 36 3.24 10.90 -1.38
N MET A 37 3.01 12.10 -0.83
CA MET A 37 2.67 12.28 0.59
C MET A 37 1.35 11.61 0.94
N PHE A 38 0.32 11.78 0.10
CA PHE A 38 -0.97 11.12 0.28
C PHE A 38 -0.82 9.60 0.27
N GLY A 39 -0.08 9.05 -0.70
CA GLY A 39 0.18 7.62 -0.76
C GLY A 39 0.98 7.10 0.43
N GLY A 40 1.93 7.90 0.95
CA GLY A 40 2.65 7.58 2.18
C GLY A 40 1.74 7.49 3.41
N MET A 41 0.81 8.45 3.55
CA MET A 41 -0.20 8.43 4.60
C MET A 41 -1.11 7.21 4.47
N LEU A 42 -1.57 6.90 3.25
CA LEU A 42 -2.41 5.74 2.96
C LEU A 42 -1.69 4.42 3.26
N ASN A 43 -0.39 4.31 2.92
CA ASN A 43 0.41 3.13 3.22
C ASN A 43 0.49 2.87 4.73
N ARG A 44 0.73 3.92 5.53
CA ARG A 44 0.73 3.81 6.99
C ARG A 44 -0.64 3.46 7.55
N PHE A 45 -1.71 4.09 7.04
CA PHE A 45 -3.08 3.75 7.42
C PHE A 45 -3.38 2.27 7.18
N LEU A 46 -3.03 1.73 6.01
CA LEU A 46 -3.23 0.30 5.72
C LEU A 46 -2.45 -0.60 6.67
N GLY A 47 -1.23 -0.22 7.06
CA GLY A 47 -0.42 -0.95 8.05
C GLY A 47 -1.07 -1.01 9.44
N LEU A 48 -1.73 0.08 9.88
CA LEU A 48 -2.44 0.13 11.17
C LEU A 48 -3.63 -0.85 11.22
N TYR A 49 -4.35 -1.02 10.11
CA TYR A 49 -5.54 -1.88 10.08
C TYR A 49 -5.28 -3.30 9.57
N ALA A 50 -4.07 -3.59 9.08
CA ALA A 50 -3.69 -4.93 8.71
C ALA A 50 -3.57 -5.82 9.94
N ALA A 51 -4.00 -7.08 9.82
CA ALA A 51 -3.80 -8.06 10.88
C ALA A 51 -2.30 -8.21 11.20
N LEU A 52 -1.96 -8.40 12.47
CA LEU A 52 -0.58 -8.51 12.98
C LEU A 52 0.32 -9.47 12.20
N ASN A 53 -0.24 -10.56 11.66
CA ASN A 53 0.48 -11.58 10.90
C ASN A 53 0.52 -11.33 9.38
N LEU A 54 0.07 -10.16 8.92
CA LEU A 54 0.07 -9.77 7.51
C LEU A 54 1.01 -8.60 7.28
N TYR A 55 1.57 -8.52 6.07
CA TYR A 55 2.12 -7.28 5.55
C TYR A 55 1.20 -6.69 4.46
N THR A 56 1.23 -5.38 4.30
CA THR A 56 0.56 -4.67 3.21
C THR A 56 1.59 -4.21 2.20
N LYS A 57 1.17 -4.15 0.93
CA LYS A 57 1.92 -3.51 -0.16
C LYS A 57 0.97 -2.55 -0.86
N LEU A 58 1.26 -1.26 -0.83
CA LEU A 58 0.47 -0.26 -1.55
C LEU A 58 1.06 -0.02 -2.95
N VAL A 59 0.17 -0.04 -3.96
CA VAL A 59 0.47 0.37 -5.33
C VAL A 59 -0.53 1.44 -5.74
N VAL A 60 -0.06 2.62 -6.13
CA VAL A 60 -0.88 3.67 -6.73
C VAL A 60 -0.68 3.67 -8.24
N VAL A 61 -1.79 3.66 -8.98
CA VAL A 61 -1.82 3.91 -10.42
C VAL A 61 -2.30 5.33 -10.64
N SER A 62 -1.39 6.21 -11.02
CA SER A 62 -1.66 7.61 -11.31
C SER A 62 -2.28 7.74 -12.71
N GLN A 63 -3.46 8.32 -12.82
CA GLN A 63 -4.10 8.68 -14.08
C GLN A 63 -3.99 10.18 -14.33
N PRO A 64 -3.81 10.64 -15.59
CA PRO A 64 -3.87 9.83 -16.81
C PRO A 64 -2.54 9.16 -17.21
N SER A 65 -1.43 9.47 -16.55
CA SER A 65 -0.08 9.02 -16.96
C SER A 65 0.12 7.49 -16.94
N GLY A 66 -0.69 6.76 -16.19
CA GLY A 66 -0.53 5.32 -15.95
C GLY A 66 0.65 4.97 -15.05
N LYS A 67 1.30 5.97 -14.42
CA LYS A 67 2.49 5.75 -13.59
C LYS A 67 2.14 4.89 -12.38
N HIS A 68 2.89 3.82 -12.17
CA HIS A 68 2.79 2.98 -10.97
C HIS A 68 3.78 3.48 -9.93
N ILE A 69 3.28 3.77 -8.74
CA ILE A 69 4.06 4.21 -7.58
C ILE A 69 3.87 3.14 -6.50
N GLU A 70 4.96 2.58 -6.01
CA GLU A 70 4.94 1.51 -5.01
C GLU A 70 5.55 1.99 -3.70
N TRP A 71 4.90 1.67 -2.59
CA TRP A 71 5.46 1.92 -1.25
C TRP A 71 6.10 0.66 -0.69
N PRO A 72 7.08 0.81 0.23
CA PRO A 72 7.65 -0.31 0.96
C PRO A 72 6.58 -1.12 1.68
N GLU A 73 6.80 -2.43 1.78
CA GLU A 73 5.92 -3.31 2.53
C GLU A 73 5.84 -2.85 3.99
N THR A 74 4.62 -2.77 4.51
CA THR A 74 4.36 -2.35 5.89
C THR A 74 3.84 -3.55 6.67
N LYS A 75 4.44 -3.86 7.82
CA LYS A 75 3.92 -4.92 8.69
C LYS A 75 2.64 -4.44 9.36
N GLY A 76 1.69 -5.34 9.53
CA GLY A 76 0.50 -5.07 10.33
C GLY A 76 0.90 -4.75 11.76
N GLU A 77 0.50 -3.59 12.24
CA GLU A 77 0.74 -3.17 13.63
C GLU A 77 -0.39 -3.69 14.56
N GLY A 78 -1.51 -4.12 13.98
CA GLY A 78 -2.74 -4.37 14.72
C GLY A 78 -3.46 -3.04 15.00
N ALA A 79 -4.78 -3.06 14.88
CA ALA A 79 -5.55 -1.84 15.01
C ALA A 79 -5.41 -1.27 16.44
N PRO A 80 -5.26 0.05 16.62
CA PRO A 80 -4.95 0.66 17.91
C PRO A 80 -6.16 0.78 18.86
N PHE A 81 -7.04 -0.23 18.91
CA PHE A 81 -8.23 -0.25 19.78
C PHE A 81 -8.46 -1.61 20.43
#